data_AF-A0A1Y4W8I2-F1
#
_entry.id   AF-A0A1Y4W8I2-F1
#
_cell.length_a   1.000
_cell.length_b   1.000
_cell.length_c   1.000
_cell.angle_alpha   90.00
_cell.angle_beta   90.00
_cell.angle_gamma   90.00
#
_symmetry.space_group_name_H-M   'P 1'
#
loop_
_entity.id
_entity.type
_entity.pdbx_description
1 polymer ?
#
loop_
_entity_poly.entity_id
_entity_poly.type
_entity_poly.pdbx_seq_one_letter_code
_entity_poly.pdbx_strand_id
1 'polypeptide(L)'
;MEKIPYIVKKRMRLEGIGGHVNLPYGTRLEAVDGMIIHKGAAVCAVTSRNAHLHLARDDDGQGRERGALTLAITSTLEKRDKDHQARWDRVWEDETAQKYRRQDHEDHFLWGHAFFEAPVEDLRHIADLIGARR
;
A
#
# COMPACT_ATOMS: atom_id res chain seq x y z
N MET A 1 -18.50 -6.54 -15.36
CA MET A 1 -17.58 -5.62 -14.67
C MET A 1 -16.61 -6.48 -13.88
N GLU A 2 -15.32 -6.25 -14.06
CA GLU A 2 -14.30 -7.00 -13.33
C GLU A 2 -14.32 -6.59 -11.86
N LYS A 3 -14.32 -7.59 -10.98
CA LYS A 3 -14.25 -7.40 -9.53
C LYS A 3 -12.86 -7.80 -9.09
N ILE A 4 -12.11 -6.85 -8.54
CA ILE A 4 -10.75 -7.12 -8.06
C ILE A 4 -10.82 -7.32 -6.54
N PRO A 5 -10.44 -8.48 -5.99
CA PRO A 5 -10.41 -8.71 -4.55
C PRO A 5 -9.42 -7.78 -3.83
N TYR A 6 -9.81 -7.27 -2.67
CA TYR A 6 -8.95 -6.58 -1.71
C TYR A 6 -9.13 -7.16 -0.31
N ILE A 7 -8.12 -6.95 0.53
CA ILE A 7 -8.14 -7.32 1.94
C ILE A 7 -7.71 -6.14 2.83
N VAL A 8 -8.32 -6.02 4.00
CA VAL A 8 -7.90 -5.05 5.02
C VAL A 8 -6.57 -5.47 5.62
N LYS A 9 -5.50 -4.74 5.33
CA LYS A 9 -4.14 -4.91 5.90
C LYS A 9 -3.94 -4.15 7.21
N LYS A 10 -4.76 -3.15 7.49
CA LYS A 10 -4.76 -2.39 8.75
C LYS A 10 -6.19 -1.96 9.06
N ARG A 11 -6.66 -2.21 10.29
CA ARG A 11 -8.04 -1.90 10.71
C ARG A 11 -8.46 -0.50 10.23
N MET A 12 -9.56 -0.44 9.50
CA MET A 12 -10.07 0.80 8.91
C MET A 12 -11.21 1.33 9.78
N ARG A 13 -10.99 2.48 10.41
CA ARG A 13 -11.96 3.20 11.24
C ARG A 13 -11.96 4.66 10.83
N LEU A 14 -12.86 5.05 9.95
CA LEU A 14 -12.91 6.39 9.36
C LEU A 14 -14.28 6.67 8.72
N GLU A 15 -14.49 7.90 8.29
CA GLU A 15 -15.64 8.28 7.45
C GLU A 15 -15.36 7.91 5.99
N GLY A 16 -16.09 6.93 5.46
CA GLY A 16 -16.07 6.55 4.06
C GLY A 16 -17.12 7.32 3.26
N ILE A 17 -17.20 7.04 1.96
CA ILE A 17 -18.16 7.68 1.05
C ILE A 17 -19.62 7.41 1.47
N GLY A 18 -19.92 6.15 1.83
CA GLY A 18 -21.23 5.75 2.35
C GLY A 18 -21.42 5.96 3.85
N GLY A 19 -20.55 6.72 4.52
CA GLY A 19 -20.57 6.98 5.96
C GLY A 19 -19.52 6.18 6.75
N HIS A 20 -19.70 6.13 8.06
CA HIS A 20 -18.73 5.55 8.99
C HIS A 20 -18.44 4.07 8.69
N VAL A 21 -17.15 3.73 8.55
CA VAL A 21 -16.68 2.35 8.35
C VAL A 21 -15.81 1.89 9.52
N ASN A 22 -16.05 0.65 9.97
CA ASN A 22 -15.24 -0.03 10.99
C ASN A 22 -14.94 -1.46 10.51
N LEU A 23 -13.89 -1.60 9.70
CA LEU A 23 -13.51 -2.85 9.06
C LEU A 23 -12.32 -3.48 9.79
N PRO A 24 -12.49 -4.67 10.40
CA PRO A 24 -11.40 -5.43 11.00
C PRO A 24 -10.31 -5.83 10.00
N TYR A 25 -9.10 -6.08 10.50
CA TYR A 25 -8.04 -6.72 9.72
C TYR A 25 -8.54 -8.03 9.09
N GLY A 26 -8.12 -8.30 7.86
CA GLY A 26 -8.50 -9.51 7.13
C GLY A 26 -9.90 -9.50 6.52
N THR A 27 -10.68 -8.43 6.72
CA THR A 27 -11.96 -8.26 6.02
C THR A 27 -11.72 -8.23 4.51
N ARG A 28 -12.53 -8.97 3.75
CA ARG A 28 -12.49 -8.99 2.28
C ARG A 28 -13.41 -7.92 1.70
N LEU A 29 -12.93 -7.27 0.64
CA LEU A 29 -13.62 -6.25 -0.13
C LEU A 29 -13.43 -6.51 -1.62
N GLU A 30 -14.18 -5.80 -2.46
CA GLU A 30 -14.05 -5.84 -3.91
C GLU A 30 -13.85 -4.41 -4.43
N ALA A 31 -12.97 -4.23 -5.42
CA ALA A 31 -12.96 -3.02 -6.22
C ALA A 31 -13.82 -3.22 -7.47
N VAL A 32 -14.65 -2.22 -7.77
CA VAL A 32 -15.50 -2.14 -8.96
C VAL A 32 -15.37 -0.72 -9.50
N ASP A 33 -14.98 -0.56 -10.77
CA ASP A 33 -14.78 0.73 -11.44
C ASP A 33 -13.94 1.74 -10.63
N GLY A 34 -12.83 1.26 -10.06
CA GLY A 34 -11.93 2.10 -9.27
C GLY A 34 -12.44 2.46 -7.86
N MET A 35 -13.56 1.89 -7.43
CA MET A 35 -14.15 2.10 -6.10
C MET A 35 -14.09 0.83 -5.26
N ILE A 36 -13.64 0.95 -4.02
CA ILE A 36 -13.72 -0.10 -3.01
C ILE A 36 -15.16 -0.20 -2.53
N ILE A 37 -15.75 -1.37 -2.68
CA ILE A 37 -17.12 -1.69 -2.30
C ILE A 37 -17.10 -2.68 -1.13
N HIS A 38 -17.94 -2.44 -0.12
CA HIS A 38 -18.19 -3.36 0.98
C HIS A 38 -19.69 -3.45 1.24
N LYS A 39 -20.25 -4.66 1.17
CA LYS A 39 -21.70 -4.92 1.38
C LYS A 39 -22.61 -4.02 0.53
N GLY A 40 -22.21 -3.76 -0.73
CA GLY A 40 -22.98 -2.95 -1.67
C GLY A 40 -22.82 -1.43 -1.51
N ALA A 41 -22.03 -0.95 -0.54
CA ALA A 41 -21.76 0.47 -0.34
C ALA A 41 -20.32 0.82 -0.73
N ALA A 42 -20.14 1.99 -1.38
CA ALA A 42 -18.83 2.53 -1.69
C ALA A 42 -18.13 3.02 -0.41
N VAL A 43 -16.88 2.61 -0.23
CA VAL A 43 -16.04 2.96 0.92
C VAL A 43 -15.09 4.11 0.57
N CYS A 44 -14.25 3.91 -0.46
CA CYS A 44 -13.29 4.89 -0.96
C CYS A 44 -12.81 4.51 -2.38
N ALA A 45 -12.10 5.40 -3.07
CA ALA A 45 -11.44 5.07 -4.34
C ALA A 45 -10.18 4.22 -4.11
N VAL A 46 -9.83 3.33 -5.07
CA VAL A 46 -8.65 2.43 -5.00
C VAL A 46 -7.31 3.19 -4.92
N THR A 47 -7.24 4.38 -5.53
CA THR A 47 -6.06 5.25 -5.52
C THR A 47 -6.02 6.21 -4.33
N SER A 48 -7.02 6.17 -3.44
CA SER A 48 -7.09 7.07 -2.29
C SER A 48 -6.06 6.71 -1.22
N ARG A 49 -5.64 7.72 -0.46
CA ARG A 49 -4.80 7.52 0.73
C ARG A 49 -5.41 6.52 1.72
N ASN A 50 -6.75 6.51 1.86
CA ASN A 50 -7.45 5.57 2.73
C ASN A 50 -7.25 4.12 2.25
N ALA A 51 -7.34 3.87 0.94
CA ALA A 51 -7.07 2.55 0.38
C ALA A 51 -5.60 2.17 0.59
N HIS A 52 -4.65 3.05 0.29
CA HIS A 52 -3.22 2.79 0.47
C HIS A 52 -2.83 2.45 1.91
N LEU A 53 -3.45 3.10 2.90
CA LEU A 53 -3.17 2.87 4.32
C LEU A 53 -3.80 1.59 4.87
N HIS A 54 -4.99 1.22 4.39
CA HIS A 54 -5.82 0.21 5.04
C HIS A 54 -6.03 -1.06 4.25
N LEU A 55 -5.84 -1.02 2.93
CA LEU A 55 -6.20 -2.10 2.01
C LEU A 55 -4.98 -2.58 1.21
N ALA A 56 -5.06 -3.82 0.76
CA ALA A 56 -4.13 -4.42 -0.20
C ALA A 56 -4.93 -5.20 -1.26
N ARG A 57 -4.48 -5.10 -2.50
CA ARG A 57 -4.99 -5.90 -3.62
C ARG A 57 -4.66 -7.38 -3.39
N ASP A 58 -5.63 -8.26 -3.62
CA ASP A 58 -5.63 -9.68 -3.24
C ASP A 58 -6.13 -10.61 -4.38
N ASP A 59 -6.03 -10.16 -5.63
CA ASP A 59 -6.45 -10.95 -6.81
C ASP A 59 -5.52 -12.15 -7.10
N ASP A 60 -4.28 -12.10 -6.64
CA ASP A 60 -3.30 -13.19 -6.66
C ASP A 60 -3.22 -13.98 -5.33
N GLY A 61 -4.10 -13.67 -4.36
CA GLY A 61 -4.10 -14.29 -3.03
C GLY A 61 -2.97 -13.84 -2.10
N GLN A 62 -2.17 -12.83 -2.49
CA GLN A 62 -1.03 -12.34 -1.72
C GLN A 62 -1.31 -11.03 -0.97
N GLY A 63 -2.57 -10.61 -0.85
CA GLY A 63 -2.93 -9.32 -0.24
C GLY A 63 -2.50 -9.18 1.22
N ARG A 64 -2.43 -10.28 1.97
CA ARG A 64 -1.89 -10.26 3.35
C ARG A 64 -0.42 -9.89 3.39
N GLU A 65 0.38 -10.53 2.55
CA GLU A 65 1.83 -10.29 2.50
C GLU A 65 2.14 -8.93 1.88
N ARG A 66 1.48 -8.60 0.76
CA ARG A 66 1.56 -7.26 0.15
C ARG A 66 1.23 -6.17 1.16
N GLY A 67 0.18 -6.39 1.95
CA GLY A 67 -0.22 -5.48 3.00
C GLY A 67 0.82 -5.33 4.11
N ALA A 68 1.39 -6.43 4.59
CA ALA A 68 2.43 -6.41 5.61
C ALA A 68 3.70 -5.70 5.10
N LEU A 69 4.16 -6.02 3.89
CA LEU A 69 5.37 -5.43 3.30
C LEU A 69 5.20 -3.93 3.06
N THR A 70 4.09 -3.50 2.45
CA THR A 70 3.87 -2.06 2.23
C THR A 70 3.84 -1.28 3.54
N LEU A 71 3.23 -1.80 4.60
CA LEU A 71 3.24 -1.18 5.93
C LEU A 71 4.64 -1.18 6.57
N ALA A 72 5.39 -2.27 6.45
CA ALA A 72 6.74 -2.39 6.99
C ALA A 72 7.70 -1.42 6.29
N ILE A 73 7.62 -1.31 4.96
CA ILE A 73 8.44 -0.41 4.16
C ILE A 73 8.15 1.05 4.53
N THR A 74 6.88 1.48 4.49
CA THR A 74 6.55 2.88 4.79
C THR A 74 6.88 3.24 6.23
N SER A 75 6.51 2.40 7.19
CA SER A 75 6.82 2.67 8.61
C SER A 75 8.31 2.65 8.90
N THR A 76 9.10 1.84 8.18
CA THR A 76 10.56 1.87 8.28
C THR A 76 11.06 3.21 7.76
N LEU A 77 10.76 3.58 6.51
CA LEU A 77 11.24 4.83 5.91
C LEU A 77 10.81 6.10 6.67
N GLU A 78 9.67 6.08 7.35
CA GLU A 78 9.19 7.20 8.18
C GLU A 78 9.97 7.40 9.50
N LYS A 79 10.72 6.39 9.96
CA LYS A 79 11.50 6.50 11.22
C LYS A 79 12.61 7.52 11.07
N ARG A 80 12.58 8.57 11.88
CA ARG A 80 13.63 9.61 11.94
C ARG A 80 14.70 9.23 12.97
N ASP A 81 15.59 8.33 12.57
CA ASP A 81 16.78 7.92 13.34
C ASP A 81 18.07 8.23 12.57
N LYS A 82 19.23 7.84 13.12
CA LYS A 82 20.54 8.06 12.50
C LYS A 82 20.69 7.40 11.11
N ASP A 83 19.88 6.36 10.83
CA ASP A 83 19.92 5.59 9.60
C ASP A 83 18.81 6.03 8.62
N HIS A 84 18.08 7.12 8.92
CA HIS A 84 16.98 7.63 8.09
C HIS A 84 17.43 7.96 6.68
N GLN A 85 18.47 8.79 6.53
CA GLN A 85 18.96 9.19 5.21
C GLN A 85 19.51 7.99 4.44
N ALA A 86 20.33 7.15 5.10
CA ALA A 86 20.92 5.97 4.47
C ALA A 86 19.87 4.98 3.93
N ARG A 87 18.69 4.88 4.55
CA ARG A 87 17.59 4.05 4.03
C ARG A 87 16.93 4.66 2.80
N TRP A 88 16.76 5.97 2.78
CA TRP A 88 16.27 6.69 1.60
C TRP A 88 17.26 6.67 0.44
N ASP A 89 18.56 6.83 0.70
CA ASP A 89 19.60 6.77 -0.32
C ASP A 89 19.58 5.42 -1.06
N ARG A 90 19.46 4.31 -0.31
CA ARG A 90 19.31 2.96 -0.91
C ARG A 90 18.08 2.83 -1.79
N VAL A 91 16.93 3.34 -1.33
CA VAL A 91 15.68 3.34 -2.13
C VAL A 91 15.82 4.21 -3.38
N TRP A 92 16.58 5.30 -3.29
CA TRP A 92 16.81 6.18 -4.42
C TRP A 92 17.71 5.53 -5.49
N GLU A 93 18.73 4.78 -5.08
CA GLU A 93 19.66 4.13 -5.99
C GLU A 93 19.13 2.81 -6.58
N ASP A 94 18.10 2.23 -5.98
CA ASP A 94 17.57 0.92 -6.39
C ASP A 94 16.63 0.98 -7.61
N GLU A 95 16.98 0.25 -8.67
CA GLU A 95 16.20 0.19 -9.91
C GLU A 95 14.78 -0.35 -9.71
N THR A 96 14.59 -1.29 -8.78
CA THR A 96 13.25 -1.86 -8.50
C THR A 96 12.36 -0.85 -7.80
N ALA A 97 12.87 -0.12 -6.82
CA ALA A 97 12.15 0.95 -6.15
C ALA A 97 11.77 2.09 -7.12
N GLN A 98 12.67 2.45 -8.05
CA GLN A 98 12.42 3.52 -9.03
C GLN A 98 11.20 3.25 -9.93
N LYS A 99 10.86 1.99 -10.21
CA LYS A 99 9.64 1.61 -10.96
C LYS A 99 8.36 2.16 -10.32
N TYR A 100 8.38 2.36 -9.00
CA TYR A 100 7.22 2.76 -8.21
C TYR A 100 7.27 4.22 -7.75
N ARG A 101 8.33 4.95 -8.12
CA ARG A 101 8.45 6.38 -7.83
C ARG A 101 7.50 7.17 -8.71
N ARG A 102 6.87 8.19 -8.13
CA ARG A 102 6.18 9.23 -8.89
C ARG A 102 7.18 10.03 -9.73
N GLN A 103 6.89 10.19 -11.02
CA GLN A 103 7.74 10.93 -11.95
C GLN A 103 7.46 12.43 -11.93
N ASP A 104 6.31 12.86 -11.42
CA ASP A 104 5.89 14.26 -11.40
C ASP A 104 6.51 15.10 -10.26
N HIS A 105 7.35 14.48 -9.43
CA HIS A 105 8.11 15.12 -8.36
C HIS A 105 9.55 14.61 -8.37
N GLU A 106 10.43 15.25 -9.12
CA GLU A 106 11.82 14.80 -9.30
C GLU A 106 12.69 15.00 -8.04
N ASP A 107 12.37 16.01 -7.23
CA ASP A 107 13.16 16.39 -6.04
C ASP A 107 12.84 15.54 -4.80
N HIS A 108 11.74 14.77 -4.83
CA HIS A 108 11.24 14.02 -3.68
C HIS A 108 10.81 12.61 -4.06
N PHE A 109 11.24 11.62 -3.28
CA PHE A 109 10.79 10.25 -3.48
C PHE A 109 9.38 10.10 -2.90
N LEU A 110 8.40 9.95 -3.78
CA LEU A 110 7.02 9.65 -3.41
C LEU A 110 6.59 8.34 -4.06
N TRP A 111 6.10 7.40 -3.25
CA TRP A 111 5.50 6.17 -3.75
C TRP A 111 4.24 6.50 -4.56
N GLY A 112 4.18 6.00 -5.80
CA GLY A 112 2.98 6.03 -6.62
C GLY A 112 1.97 4.97 -6.19
N HIS A 113 0.76 5.01 -6.75
CA HIS A 113 -0.25 3.97 -6.49
C HIS A 113 0.25 2.57 -6.84
N ALA A 114 1.08 2.43 -7.89
CA ALA A 114 1.70 1.17 -8.30
C ALA A 114 2.50 0.50 -7.18
N PHE A 115 3.12 1.25 -6.26
CA PHE A 115 3.81 0.68 -5.10
C PHE A 115 2.88 -0.19 -4.23
N PHE A 116 1.64 0.28 -4.01
CA PHE A 116 0.68 -0.40 -3.14
C PHE A 116 0.04 -1.63 -3.80
N GLU A 117 0.22 -1.78 -5.11
CA GLU A 117 -0.23 -2.92 -5.92
C GLU A 117 0.95 -3.74 -6.46
N ALA A 118 2.19 -3.39 -6.12
CA ALA A 118 3.40 -4.00 -6.62
C ALA A 118 3.45 -5.50 -6.30
N PRO A 119 3.97 -6.36 -7.20
CA PRO A 119 4.25 -7.77 -6.93
C PRO A 119 5.00 -7.95 -5.60
N VAL A 120 4.69 -9.02 -4.86
CA VAL A 120 5.31 -9.20 -3.53
C VAL A 120 6.81 -9.40 -3.62
N GLU A 121 7.32 -9.93 -4.73
CA GLU A 121 8.73 -10.14 -5.01
C GLU A 121 9.49 -8.81 -4.97
N ASP A 122 8.98 -7.79 -5.64
CA ASP A 122 9.54 -6.44 -5.64
C ASP A 122 9.43 -5.81 -4.24
N LEU A 123 8.31 -6.00 -3.55
CA LEU A 123 8.14 -5.52 -2.18
C LEU A 123 9.09 -6.21 -1.19
N ARG A 124 9.37 -7.50 -1.36
CA ARG A 124 10.35 -8.24 -0.54
C ARG A 124 11.76 -7.69 -0.77
N HIS A 125 12.14 -7.48 -2.02
CA HIS A 125 13.42 -6.87 -2.38
C HIS A 125 13.59 -5.50 -1.72
N ILE A 126 12.59 -4.61 -1.85
CA ILE A 126 12.64 -3.28 -1.24
C ILE A 126 12.68 -3.36 0.29
N ALA A 127 11.93 -4.29 0.89
CA ALA A 127 11.96 -4.49 2.34
C ALA A 127 13.35 -4.94 2.83
N ASP A 128 13.97 -5.90 2.13
CA ASP A 128 15.30 -6.42 2.47
C ASP A 128 16.38 -5.34 2.29
N LEU A 129 16.30 -4.53 1.23
CA LEU A 129 17.19 -3.41 0.92
C LEU A 129 17.33 -2.42 2.10
N ILE A 130 16.20 -2.11 2.76
CA ILE A 130 16.16 -1.14 3.87
C ILE A 130 16.12 -1.81 5.25
N GLY A 131 16.15 -3.14 5.32
CA GLY A 131 16.04 -3.91 6.57
C GLY A 131 14.68 -3.80 7.25
N ALA A 132 13.59 -3.62 6.50
CA ALA A 132 12.23 -3.61 7.02
C ALA A 132 11.81 -5.02 7.43
N ARG A 133 11.67 -5.26 8.75
CA ARG A 133 11.17 -6.55 9.28
C ARG A 133 9.65 -6.62 9.14
N ARG A 134 9.16 -7.80 8.71
CA ARG A 134 7.74 -8.13 8.55
C ARG A 134 7.06 -8.34 9.91
#